data_AF-A0A016WA89-F1
#
_entry.id   AF-A0A016WA89-F1
#
_cell.length_a   1.000
_cell.length_b   1.000
_cell.length_c   1.000
_cell.angle_alpha   90.00
_cell.angle_beta   90.00
_cell.angle_gamma   90.00
#
_symmetry.space_group_name_H-M   'P 1'
#
loop_
_entity.id
_entity.type
_entity.pdbx_description
1 polymer ?
#
loop_
_entity_poly.entity_id
_entity_poly.type
_entity_poly.pdbx_seq_one_letter_code
_entity_poly.pdbx_strand_id
1 'polypeptide(L)'
;MRTRRVEDRDAYFFAKREAKECVAIAKSQHHKELYDALNISEGEKLFYRLMKARHRSTTMVTGHLDIIKAANGNILRHPKVVRER
;
A
#
# COMPACT_ATOMS: atom_id res chain seq x y z
N MET A 1 37.18 17.38 -21.06
CA MET A 1 37.00 18.21 -19.85
C MET A 1 36.52 17.30 -18.74
N ARG A 2 37.40 16.87 -17.82
CA ARG A 2 37.06 15.91 -16.75
C ARG A 2 36.93 16.69 -15.44
N THR A 3 35.83 17.43 -15.31
CA THR A 3 35.54 18.30 -14.17
C THR A 3 34.56 17.61 -13.22
N ARG A 4 35.06 16.68 -12.43
CA ARG A 4 34.37 16.23 -11.22
C ARG A 4 35.44 16.12 -10.15
N ARG A 5 35.66 17.21 -9.42
CA ARG A 5 36.51 17.22 -8.25
C ARG A 5 35.78 16.47 -7.13
N VAL A 6 36.51 15.84 -6.21
CA VAL A 6 35.90 15.07 -5.11
C VAL A 6 35.08 16.00 -4.22
N GLU A 7 35.54 17.23 -4.09
CA GLU A 7 34.90 18.35 -3.40
C GLU A 7 33.51 18.66 -3.98
N ASP A 8 33.35 18.64 -5.31
CA ASP A 8 32.04 18.85 -5.96
C ASP A 8 31.06 17.71 -5.65
N ARG A 9 31.58 16.50 -5.50
CA ARG A 9 30.80 15.31 -5.16
C ARG A 9 30.33 15.35 -3.71
N ASP A 10 31.20 15.78 -2.80
CA ASP A 10 30.87 15.90 -1.38
C ASP A 10 29.87 17.03 -1.13
N ALA A 11 30.06 18.18 -1.79
CA ALA A 11 29.10 19.29 -1.77
C ALA A 11 27.72 18.84 -2.27
N TYR A 12 27.66 18.07 -3.36
CA TYR A 12 26.41 17.51 -3.85
C TYR A 12 25.75 16.55 -2.84
N PHE A 13 26.51 15.66 -2.21
CA PHE A 13 25.94 14.73 -1.23
C PHE A 13 25.42 15.43 0.01
N PHE A 14 26.11 16.47 0.47
CA PHE A 14 25.67 17.32 1.57
C PHE A 14 24.32 17.99 1.22
N ALA A 15 24.26 18.72 0.11
CA ALA A 15 23.03 19.39 -0.34
C ALA A 15 21.88 18.40 -0.59
N LYS A 16 22.17 17.21 -1.14
CA LYS A 16 21.18 16.15 -1.34
C LYS A 16 20.64 15.61 -0.01
N ARG A 17 21.49 15.50 1.01
CA ARG A 17 21.07 15.05 2.35
C ARG A 17 20.14 16.09 2.98
N GLU A 18 20.53 17.36 2.96
CA GLU A 18 19.70 18.45 3.47
C GLU A 18 18.34 18.50 2.77
N ALA A 19 18.32 18.41 1.44
CA ALA A 19 17.07 18.41 0.68
C ALA A 19 16.15 17.23 1.07
N LYS A 20 16.72 16.04 1.29
CA LYS A 20 15.97 14.86 1.75
C LYS A 20 15.41 15.06 3.16
N GLU A 21 16.19 15.66 4.04
CA GLU A 21 15.79 15.95 5.42
C GLU A 21 14.63 16.95 5.44
N CYS A 22 14.74 18.04 4.68
CA CYS A 22 13.65 19.02 4.53
C CYS A 22 12.37 18.37 4.00
N VAL A 23 12.46 17.51 2.99
CA VAL A 23 11.29 16.79 2.45
C VAL A 23 10.71 15.82 3.48
N ALA A 24 11.55 15.11 4.24
CA ALA A 24 11.10 14.20 5.28
C ALA A 24 10.35 14.96 6.40
N ILE A 25 10.90 16.10 6.84
CA ILE A 25 10.27 16.98 7.84
C ILE A 25 8.93 17.50 7.31
N ALA A 26 8.90 18.03 6.09
CA ALA A 26 7.68 18.56 5.49
C ALA A 26 6.58 17.47 5.36
N LYS A 27 6.95 16.26 4.93
CA LYS A 27 6.01 15.13 4.88
C LYS A 27 5.52 14.70 6.26
N SER A 28 6.42 14.69 7.24
CA SER A 28 6.07 14.35 8.62
C SER A 28 5.08 15.37 9.18
N GLN A 29 5.35 16.66 9.02
CA GLN A 29 4.48 17.75 9.46
C GLN A 29 3.13 17.71 8.75
N HIS A 30 3.12 17.53 7.43
CA HIS A 30 1.88 17.47 6.65
C HIS A 30 0.95 16.34 7.09
N HIS A 31 1.49 15.17 7.43
CA HIS A 31 0.70 14.02 7.87
C HIS A 31 0.54 13.91 9.38
N LYS A 32 1.12 14.83 10.16
CA LYS A 32 1.15 14.73 11.63
C LYS A 32 -0.26 14.65 12.20
N GLU A 33 -1.16 15.53 11.78
CA GLU A 33 -2.54 15.56 12.25
C GLU A 33 -3.30 14.27 11.93
N LEU A 34 -3.04 13.67 10.77
CA LEU A 34 -3.62 12.39 10.38
C LEU A 34 -3.13 11.26 11.29
N TYR A 35 -1.83 11.22 11.59
CA TYR A 35 -1.26 10.21 12.49
C TYR A 35 -1.70 10.41 13.93
N ASP A 36 -1.80 11.66 14.40
CA ASP A 36 -2.30 11.99 15.73
C ASP A 36 -3.77 11.56 15.88
N ALA A 37 -4.60 11.77 14.85
CA ALA A 37 -5.98 11.29 14.82
C ALA A 37 -6.09 9.74 14.80
N LEU A 38 -5.13 9.06 14.18
CA LEU A 38 -5.06 7.58 14.16
C LEU A 38 -4.66 6.99 15.52
N ASN A 39 -3.92 7.73 16.35
CA ASN A 39 -3.51 7.30 17.70
C ASN A 39 -4.62 7.41 18.76
N ILE A 40 -5.82 7.87 18.37
CA ILE A 40 -6.99 7.93 19.24
C ILE A 40 -7.89 6.73 18.92
N SER A 41 -8.65 6.24 19.89
CA SER A 41 -9.58 5.10 19.73
C SER A 41 -10.60 5.29 18.58
N GLU A 42 -10.96 6.54 18.25
CA GLU A 42 -11.80 6.85 17.08
C GLU A 42 -11.06 6.64 15.75
N GLY A 43 -9.75 6.85 15.71
CA GLY A 43 -8.88 6.54 14.57
C GLY A 43 -8.83 5.05 14.28
N GLU A 44 -8.72 4.20 15.31
CA GLU A 44 -8.80 2.75 15.16
C GLU A 44 -10.14 2.29 14.57
N LYS A 45 -11.25 2.89 15.01
CA LYS A 45 -12.59 2.62 14.45
C LYS A 45 -12.69 3.04 13.00
N LEU A 46 -12.09 4.17 12.61
CA LEU A 46 -12.02 4.62 11.22
C LEU A 46 -11.25 3.61 10.36
N PHE A 47 -10.08 3.16 10.83
CA PHE A 47 -9.26 2.17 10.15
C PHE A 47 -9.99 0.83 9.98
N TYR A 48 -10.64 0.35 11.04
CA TYR A 48 -11.46 -0.86 10.99
C TYR A 48 -12.60 -0.75 9.98
N ARG A 49 -13.33 0.39 9.95
CA ARG A 49 -14.37 0.65 8.95
C ARG A 49 -13.81 0.61 7.53
N LEU A 50 -12.66 1.23 7.31
CA LEU A 50 -12.01 1.30 6.00
C LEU A 50 -11.53 -0.08 5.54
N MET A 51 -10.92 -0.88 6.42
CA MET A 51 -10.58 -2.27 6.15
C MET A 51 -11.82 -3.11 5.82
N LYS A 52 -12.91 -2.94 6.57
CA LYS A 52 -14.17 -3.67 6.34
C LYS A 52 -14.80 -3.28 5.00
N ALA A 53 -14.78 -1.99 4.64
CA ALA A 53 -15.25 -1.52 3.34
C ALA A 53 -14.39 -2.07 2.19
N ARG A 54 -13.07 -2.09 2.35
CA ARG A 54 -12.14 -2.68 1.38
C ARG A 54 -12.37 -4.18 1.23
N HIS A 55 -12.47 -4.92 2.32
CA HIS A 55 -12.76 -6.34 2.30
C HIS A 55 -14.10 -6.62 1.61
N ARG A 56 -15.15 -5.87 1.93
CA ARG A 56 -16.44 -5.97 1.23
C ARG A 56 -16.31 -5.68 -0.25
N SER A 57 -15.58 -4.64 -0.64
CA SER A 57 -15.39 -4.28 -2.04
C SER A 57 -14.62 -5.36 -2.80
N THR A 58 -13.54 -5.88 -2.21
CA THR A 58 -12.80 -7.03 -2.76
C THR A 58 -13.72 -8.24 -2.87
N THR A 59 -14.42 -8.64 -1.81
CA THR A 59 -15.36 -9.78 -1.83
C THR A 59 -16.55 -9.52 -2.75
N MET A 60 -16.95 -8.30 -3.05
CA MET A 60 -18.01 -8.03 -4.03
C MET A 60 -17.48 -8.18 -5.47
N VAL A 61 -16.24 -7.76 -5.70
CA VAL A 61 -15.53 -7.89 -6.98
C VAL A 61 -15.04 -9.32 -7.24
N THR A 62 -14.60 -10.05 -6.21
CA THR A 62 -14.03 -11.39 -6.29
C THR A 62 -14.92 -12.48 -5.69
N GLY A 63 -16.03 -12.14 -5.05
CA GLY A 63 -16.99 -13.12 -4.49
C GLY A 63 -17.93 -13.71 -5.55
N HIS A 64 -17.92 -13.14 -6.75
CA HIS A 64 -18.33 -13.81 -7.99
C HIS A 64 -17.17 -14.60 -8.62
N LEU A 65 -16.12 -14.95 -7.87
CA LEU A 65 -15.41 -16.19 -8.16
C LEU A 65 -16.41 -17.29 -7.86
N ASP A 66 -17.26 -17.54 -8.85
CA ASP A 66 -18.27 -18.58 -8.83
C ASP A 66 -17.62 -19.80 -8.21
N ILE A 67 -18.21 -20.30 -7.14
CA ILE A 67 -17.87 -21.62 -6.65
C ILE A 67 -18.24 -22.55 -7.80
N ILE A 68 -17.28 -22.84 -8.69
CA ILE A 68 -17.52 -23.68 -9.86
C ILE A 68 -17.73 -25.08 -9.29
N LYS A 69 -18.99 -25.48 -9.21
CA LYS A 69 -19.38 -26.81 -8.76
C LYS A 69 -19.33 -27.74 -9.94
N ALA A 70 -18.58 -28.83 -9.86
CA ALA A 70 -18.63 -29.93 -10.82
C ALA A 70 -20.06 -30.47 -10.98
N ALA A 71 -20.33 -31.22 -12.06
CA ALA A 71 -21.66 -31.79 -12.32
C ALA A 71 -22.18 -32.69 -11.18
N ASN A 72 -21.28 -33.24 -10.36
CA ASN A 72 -21.58 -34.00 -9.15
C ASN A 72 -21.82 -33.13 -7.89
N GLY A 73 -21.88 -31.81 -8.03
CA GLY A 73 -22.11 -30.87 -6.92
C GLY A 73 -20.86 -30.49 -6.11
N ASN A 74 -19.69 -31.09 -6.39
CA ASN A 74 -18.46 -30.83 -5.64
C ASN A 74 -17.82 -29.50 -6.02
N ILE A 75 -17.26 -28.80 -5.03
CA ILE A 75 -16.56 -27.51 -5.24
C ILE A 75 -15.19 -27.76 -5.89
N LEU A 76 -14.97 -27.19 -7.08
CA LEU A 76 -13.66 -27.22 -7.73
C LEU A 76 -12.72 -26.20 -7.08
N ARG A 77 -11.62 -26.68 -6.51
CA ARG A 77 -10.62 -25.84 -5.81
C ARG A 77 -9.33 -25.62 -6.61
N HIS A 78 -9.10 -26.43 -7.65
CA HIS A 78 -7.85 -26.41 -8.41
C HIS A 78 -7.99 -25.63 -9.72
N PRO A 79 -7.09 -24.65 -10.01
CA PRO A 79 -7.19 -23.81 -11.21
C PRO A 79 -7.16 -24.55 -12.55
N LYS A 80 -6.45 -25.69 -12.64
CA LYS A 80 -6.42 -26.51 -13.86
C LYS A 80 -7.79 -27.12 -14.17
N VAL A 81 -8.43 -27.69 -13.16
CA VAL A 81 -9.74 -28.35 -13.26
C VAL A 81 -10.86 -27.36 -13.53
N VAL A 82 -10.71 -26.12 -13.06
CA VAL A 82 -11.63 -25.01 -13.37
C VAL A 82 -11.54 -24.58 -14.84
N ARG A 83 -10.34 -24.61 -15.44
CA ARG A 83 -10.11 -24.17 -16.84
C ARG A 83 -10.52 -25.20 -17.90
N GLU A 84 -10.65 -26.47 -17.52
CA GLU A 84 -10.95 -27.58 -18.44
C GLU A 84 -12.46 -27.80 -18.66
N ARG A 85 -13.31 -26.91 -18.13
CA ARG A 85 -14.77 -26.97 -18.26
C ARG A 85 -15.28 -25.84 -19.12
#